data_AF-A0AAE0LGN9-F1
#
_entry.id   AF-A0AAE0LGN9-F1
#
_cell.length_a   1.000
_cell.length_b   1.000
_cell.length_c   1.000
_cell.angle_alpha   90.00
_cell.angle_beta   90.00
_cell.angle_gamma   90.00
#
_symmetry.space_group_name_H-M   'P 1'
#
loop_
_entity.id
_entity.type
_entity.pdbx_description
1 polymer ?
#
loop_
_entity_poly.entity_id
_entity_poly.type
_entity_poly.pdbx_seq_one_letter_code
_entity_poly.pdbx_strand_id
1 'polypeptide(L)'
;MGVGHTAPDLEKKVLIGMCVGEERRAYVPNNLVIGPAGFAKTFRGALKNESFTFEVEIVSINGTSDYRYLQQEEGSGSELAGHIDDKAISCDSCITVVEEFWYGLTELLEERAKKDPNEVNNDKKSLNMGYDDETEKLIQTLCSTKKMKREYKDYIRTKCDALLKTYKKKLLDHFLDTDLHPKYLSPKVKKFCSLTNQCHKSRPFTKTECDTCRNFALETELTMRRTLHKKKVGKEREKQVWEVLSEVVQKIELRHEKVGPVLETYEDIIEEYGPAIVKLIASEEWELLPMGLENKICADISNMCPKSDVRGEL
;
A
#
# COMPACT_ATOMS: atom_id res chain seq x y z
N MET A 1 -23.51 10.57 -9.96
CA MET A 1 -23.49 11.77 -10.83
C MET A 1 -23.47 13.00 -9.93
N GLY A 2 -22.31 13.67 -9.85
CA GLY A 2 -22.05 14.79 -8.94
C GLY A 2 -22.46 16.13 -9.53
N VAL A 3 -22.70 17.10 -8.65
CA VAL A 3 -23.34 18.40 -8.87
C VAL A 3 -22.64 19.23 -9.95
N GLY A 4 -23.29 19.35 -11.10
CA GLY A 4 -22.94 20.26 -12.19
C GLY A 4 -23.85 19.97 -13.39
N HIS A 5 -24.83 20.84 -13.64
CA HIS A 5 -25.75 20.67 -14.77
C HIS A 5 -24.98 20.59 -16.09
N THR A 6 -24.92 19.38 -16.65
CA THR A 6 -24.51 19.12 -18.03
C THR A 6 -25.46 19.80 -18.99
N ALA A 7 -24.95 20.29 -20.13
CA ALA A 7 -25.82 20.83 -21.16
C ALA A 7 -26.71 19.70 -21.71
N PRO A 8 -28.03 19.93 -21.88
CA PRO A 8 -29.00 18.91 -22.31
C PRO A 8 -28.64 18.19 -23.62
N ASP A 9 -27.84 18.84 -24.47
CA ASP A 9 -27.45 18.31 -25.77
C ASP A 9 -26.29 17.32 -25.69
N LEU A 10 -25.47 17.36 -24.64
CA LEU A 10 -24.37 16.42 -24.45
C LEU A 10 -24.90 15.02 -24.16
N GLU A 11 -25.86 14.94 -23.23
CA GLU A 11 -26.51 13.69 -22.86
C GLU A 11 -27.20 13.04 -24.05
N LYS A 12 -27.93 13.83 -24.85
CA LYS A 12 -28.65 13.32 -26.03
C LYS A 12 -27.74 12.84 -27.15
N LYS A 13 -26.59 13.48 -27.36
CA LYS A 13 -25.71 13.18 -28.51
C LYS A 13 -24.63 12.15 -28.21
N VAL A 14 -24.18 12.07 -26.96
CA VAL A 14 -23.04 11.23 -26.59
C VAL A 14 -23.52 9.98 -25.88
N LEU A 15 -24.38 10.11 -24.87
CA LEU A 15 -24.73 9.03 -23.96
C LEU A 15 -25.85 8.13 -24.50
N ILE A 16 -26.76 8.66 -25.33
CA ILE A 16 -27.84 7.85 -25.90
C ILE A 16 -27.25 6.76 -26.80
N GLY A 17 -27.61 5.51 -26.51
CA GLY A 17 -27.18 4.33 -27.26
C GLY A 17 -25.75 3.86 -26.95
N MET A 18 -25.10 4.39 -25.92
CA MET A 18 -23.91 3.74 -25.35
C MET A 18 -24.31 2.55 -24.48
N CYS A 19 -23.56 1.46 -24.57
CA CYS A 19 -23.67 0.34 -23.64
C CYS A 19 -22.82 0.58 -22.38
N VAL A 20 -23.11 -0.14 -21.29
CA VAL A 20 -22.26 -0.13 -20.08
C VAL A 20 -20.85 -0.63 -20.44
N GLY A 21 -19.82 0.08 -20.00
CA GLY A 21 -18.41 -0.19 -20.29
C GLY A 21 -17.95 0.27 -21.69
N GLU A 22 -18.82 0.92 -22.47
CA GLU A 22 -18.42 1.55 -23.72
C GLU A 22 -17.73 2.89 -23.44
N GLU A 23 -16.51 3.05 -23.94
CA GLU A 23 -15.80 4.33 -23.95
C GLU A 23 -16.04 5.06 -25.27
N ARG A 24 -16.40 6.35 -25.20
CA ARG A 24 -16.51 7.23 -26.37
C ARG A 24 -15.78 8.53 -26.12
N ARG A 25 -15.13 9.00 -27.18
CA ARG A 25 -14.54 10.33 -27.22
C ARG A 25 -15.56 11.32 -27.78
N ALA A 26 -16.02 12.24 -26.94
CA ALA A 26 -16.98 13.26 -27.29
C ALA A 26 -16.30 14.59 -27.62
N TYR A 27 -16.60 15.13 -28.78
CA TYR A 27 -16.18 16.46 -29.19
C TYR A 27 -17.30 17.46 -28.93
N VAL A 28 -17.10 18.37 -27.99
CA VAL A 28 -18.12 19.31 -27.52
C VAL A 28 -17.68 20.73 -27.80
N PRO A 29 -18.40 21.46 -28.68
CA PRO A 29 -18.16 22.88 -28.90
C PRO A 29 -18.28 23.67 -27.60
N ASN A 30 -17.44 24.70 -27.37
CA ASN A 30 -17.41 25.45 -26.11
C ASN A 30 -18.78 26.00 -25.68
N ASN A 31 -19.62 26.43 -26.63
CA ASN A 31 -20.97 26.93 -26.32
C ASN A 31 -21.93 25.88 -25.72
N LEU A 32 -21.58 24.59 -25.73
CA LEU A 32 -22.37 23.49 -25.19
C LEU A 32 -21.76 22.86 -23.92
N VAL A 33 -20.59 23.28 -23.46
CA VAL A 33 -19.97 22.71 -22.24
C VAL A 33 -20.46 23.39 -20.97
N ILE A 34 -21.00 24.60 -21.09
CA ILE A 34 -21.22 25.50 -19.96
C ILE A 34 -22.72 25.72 -19.75
N GLY A 35 -23.28 25.14 -18.68
CA GLY A 35 -24.66 25.39 -18.27
C GLY A 35 -24.88 26.84 -17.80
N PRO A 36 -26.14 27.32 -17.69
CA PRO A 36 -26.47 28.71 -17.33
C PRO A 36 -25.85 29.19 -16.00
N ALA A 37 -25.57 28.28 -15.08
CA ALA A 37 -24.97 28.57 -13.77
C ALA A 37 -23.45 28.83 -13.81
N GLY A 38 -22.76 28.50 -14.92
CA GLY A 38 -21.30 28.62 -15.04
C GLY A 38 -20.77 30.00 -15.43
N PHE A 39 -21.67 30.96 -15.72
CA PHE A 39 -21.28 32.18 -16.46
C PHE A 39 -20.67 33.31 -15.60
N ALA A 40 -20.70 33.23 -14.27
CA ALA A 40 -20.51 34.46 -13.49
C ALA A 40 -19.07 34.86 -13.11
N LYS A 41 -18.04 33.99 -13.14
CA LYS A 41 -16.75 34.39 -12.51
C LYS A 41 -15.42 34.14 -13.21
N THR A 42 -15.26 33.26 -14.20
CA THR A 42 -13.88 32.83 -14.54
C THR A 42 -13.44 32.99 -16.00
N PHE A 43 -14.34 33.15 -16.97
CA PHE A 43 -13.94 33.20 -18.38
C PHE A 43 -14.44 34.45 -19.11
N ARG A 44 -13.94 35.63 -18.70
CA ARG A 44 -13.98 36.82 -19.56
C ARG A 44 -12.75 36.81 -20.48
N GLY A 45 -12.88 36.19 -21.65
CA GLY A 45 -12.10 36.62 -22.82
C GLY A 45 -11.32 35.60 -23.65
N ALA A 46 -11.13 34.34 -23.25
CA ALA A 46 -10.09 33.53 -23.89
C ALA A 46 -10.51 32.55 -25.00
N LEU A 47 -11.73 32.02 -25.05
CA LEU A 47 -11.98 30.79 -25.85
C LEU A 47 -13.22 30.87 -26.75
N LYS A 48 -13.31 31.84 -27.66
CA LYS A 48 -14.51 31.94 -28.53
C LYS A 48 -14.67 30.81 -29.56
N ASN A 49 -13.61 30.02 -29.83
CA ASN A 49 -13.60 29.01 -30.90
C ASN A 49 -12.98 27.66 -30.48
N GLU A 50 -12.84 27.38 -29.20
CA GLU A 50 -12.27 26.12 -28.75
C GLU A 50 -13.33 25.03 -28.58
N SER A 51 -12.87 23.79 -28.61
CA SER A 51 -13.67 22.58 -28.44
C SER A 51 -13.05 21.72 -27.38
N PHE A 52 -13.88 21.19 -26.49
CA PHE A 52 -13.42 20.25 -25.48
C PHE A 52 -13.57 18.83 -26.01
N THR A 53 -12.54 18.04 -25.78
CA THR A 53 -12.59 16.61 -26.00
C THR A 53 -12.77 15.94 -24.65
N PHE A 54 -13.88 15.23 -24.47
CA PHE A 54 -14.14 14.42 -23.29
C PHE A 54 -13.97 12.95 -23.64
N GLU A 55 -13.35 12.20 -22.75
CA GLU A 55 -13.45 10.74 -22.75
C GLU A 55 -14.57 10.39 -21.78
N VAL A 56 -15.57 9.68 -22.27
CA VAL A 56 -16.83 9.40 -21.57
C VAL A 56 -17.04 7.91 -21.55
N GLU A 57 -17.38 7.37 -20.39
CA GLU A 57 -17.68 5.95 -20.18
C GLU A 57 -19.03 5.83 -19.46
N ILE A 58 -19.90 4.91 -19.91
CA ILE A 58 -21.10 4.55 -19.14
C ILE A 58 -20.74 3.49 -18.11
N VAL A 59 -20.72 3.90 -16.85
CA VAL A 59 -20.42 3.01 -15.71
C VAL A 59 -21.64 2.20 -15.25
N SER A 60 -22.86 2.73 -15.38
CA SER A 60 -24.11 2.00 -15.07
C SER A 60 -25.33 2.66 -15.72
N ILE A 61 -26.38 1.86 -15.99
CA ILE A 61 -27.69 2.35 -16.45
C ILE A 61 -28.73 1.85 -15.45
N ASN A 62 -29.47 2.76 -14.80
CA ASN A 62 -30.49 2.44 -13.80
C ASN A 62 -29.99 1.51 -12.67
N GLY A 63 -28.72 1.63 -12.29
CA GLY A 63 -28.11 0.78 -11.25
C GLY A 63 -27.75 -0.64 -11.71
N THR A 64 -28.02 -1.00 -12.97
CA THR A 64 -27.54 -2.24 -13.59
C THR A 64 -26.25 -2.00 -14.36
N SER A 65 -25.22 -2.80 -14.07
CA SER A 65 -23.93 -2.84 -14.76
C SER A 65 -23.51 -4.28 -15.03
N ASP A 66 -22.73 -4.51 -16.10
CA ASP A 66 -22.14 -5.82 -16.38
C ASP A 66 -20.83 -5.95 -15.56
N TYR A 67 -20.88 -6.84 -14.56
CA TYR A 67 -20.07 -6.83 -13.35
C TYR A 67 -18.59 -7.26 -13.49
N ARG A 68 -17.93 -7.01 -14.63
CA ARG A 68 -16.51 -7.42 -14.82
C ARG A 68 -15.49 -6.28 -14.77
N TYR A 69 -15.90 -5.03 -14.94
CA TYR A 69 -14.98 -3.89 -14.93
C TYR A 69 -15.05 -3.01 -13.66
N LEU A 70 -16.19 -2.98 -12.97
CA LEU A 70 -16.36 -2.12 -11.78
C LEU A 70 -15.69 -2.64 -10.49
N GLN A 71 -15.13 -3.85 -10.48
CA GLN A 71 -14.37 -4.34 -9.32
C GLN A 71 -12.97 -3.72 -9.19
N GLN A 72 -12.55 -2.84 -10.10
CA GLN A 72 -11.21 -2.25 -10.02
C GLN A 72 -11.16 -0.94 -9.20
N GLU A 73 -12.27 -0.24 -8.98
CA GLU A 73 -12.22 1.02 -8.22
C GLU A 73 -13.21 1.21 -7.04
N GLU A 74 -14.34 0.52 -6.92
CA GLU A 74 -15.17 0.67 -5.70
C GLU A 74 -15.73 -0.67 -5.21
N GLY A 75 -15.23 -1.09 -4.05
CA GLY A 75 -15.72 -2.26 -3.33
C GLY A 75 -17.06 -2.02 -2.65
N SER A 76 -18.04 -2.85 -2.95
CA SER A 76 -19.10 -3.31 -2.04
C SER A 76 -19.82 -4.50 -2.72
N GLY A 77 -20.09 -5.64 -2.11
CA GLY A 77 -19.81 -6.09 -0.76
C GLY A 77 -19.93 -7.61 -0.65
N SER A 78 -19.26 -8.15 0.37
CA SER A 78 -19.79 -9.24 1.18
C SER A 78 -19.59 -8.79 2.62
N GLU A 79 -20.70 -8.55 3.31
CA GLU A 79 -20.74 -8.09 4.68
C GLU A 79 -20.09 -9.11 5.63
N LEU A 80 -19.51 -8.59 6.71
CA LEU A 80 -19.18 -9.28 7.96
C LEU A 80 -17.77 -9.90 8.13
N ALA A 81 -16.71 -9.10 7.95
CA ALA A 81 -15.48 -9.14 8.77
C ALA A 81 -14.58 -7.94 8.39
N GLY A 82 -13.84 -7.38 9.35
CA GLY A 82 -12.90 -6.25 9.13
C GLY A 82 -11.86 -6.54 8.05
N HIS A 83 -12.20 -6.19 6.80
CA HIS A 83 -11.42 -6.49 5.61
C HIS A 83 -10.40 -5.38 5.39
N ILE A 84 -9.14 -5.67 5.69
CA ILE A 84 -8.03 -4.94 5.05
C ILE A 84 -8.20 -5.10 3.54
N ASP A 85 -8.15 -3.98 2.82
CA ASP A 85 -8.18 -3.90 1.36
C ASP A 85 -7.19 -4.91 0.73
N ASP A 86 -7.63 -5.73 -0.22
CA ASP A 86 -6.75 -6.68 -0.93
C ASP A 86 -5.57 -5.96 -1.61
N LYS A 87 -5.73 -4.67 -1.96
CA LYS A 87 -4.63 -3.83 -2.43
C LYS A 87 -3.60 -3.57 -1.33
N ALA A 88 -4.02 -3.30 -0.10
CA ALA A 88 -3.12 -3.11 1.04
C ALA A 88 -2.42 -4.43 1.40
N ILE A 89 -3.15 -5.56 1.39
CA ILE A 89 -2.56 -6.90 1.59
C ILE A 89 -1.54 -7.22 0.49
N SER A 90 -1.85 -6.92 -0.76
CA SER A 90 -0.96 -7.17 -1.90
C SER A 90 0.29 -6.31 -1.82
N CYS A 91 0.14 -5.03 -1.44
CA CYS A 91 1.26 -4.12 -1.25
C CYS A 91 2.17 -4.57 -0.09
N ASP A 92 1.60 -4.86 1.08
CA ASP A 92 2.37 -5.34 2.24
C ASP A 92 3.06 -6.67 1.95
N SER A 93 2.37 -7.59 1.25
CA SER A 93 2.98 -8.85 0.80
C SER A 93 4.16 -8.61 -0.13
N CYS A 94 4.04 -7.68 -1.09
CA CYS A 94 5.15 -7.33 -1.97
C CYS A 94 6.33 -6.76 -1.18
N ILE A 95 6.07 -5.79 -0.30
CA ILE A 95 7.10 -5.15 0.55
C ILE A 95 7.83 -6.22 1.36
N THR A 96 7.10 -7.10 2.06
CA THR A 96 7.70 -8.16 2.86
C THR A 96 8.51 -9.15 2.03
N VAL A 97 8.02 -9.57 0.87
CA VAL A 97 8.77 -10.51 -0.01
C VAL A 97 10.07 -9.88 -0.49
N VAL A 98 10.05 -8.59 -0.85
CA VAL A 98 11.25 -7.88 -1.30
C VAL A 98 12.23 -7.63 -0.16
N GLU A 99 11.75 -7.30 1.04
CA GLU A 99 12.57 -7.19 2.25
C GLU A 99 13.28 -8.52 2.55
N GLU A 100 12.54 -9.63 2.59
CA GLU A 100 13.11 -10.95 2.86
C GLU A 100 14.09 -11.41 1.77
N PHE A 101 13.80 -11.10 0.50
CA PHE A 101 14.74 -11.33 -0.58
C PHE A 101 16.05 -10.57 -0.36
N TRP A 102 15.97 -9.28 -0.01
CA TRP A 102 17.15 -8.45 0.22
C TRP A 102 18.00 -8.93 1.40
N TYR A 103 17.37 -9.36 2.51
CA TYR A 103 18.09 -9.91 3.65
C TYR A 103 18.81 -11.21 3.27
N GLY A 104 18.10 -12.13 2.61
CA GLY A 104 18.71 -13.39 2.16
C GLY A 104 19.83 -13.18 1.14
N LEU A 105 19.72 -12.15 0.29
CA LEU A 105 20.75 -11.78 -0.67
C LEU A 105 21.98 -11.20 0.02
N THR A 106 21.78 -10.33 1.01
CA THR A 106 22.86 -9.76 1.81
C THR A 106 23.61 -10.85 2.59
N GLU A 107 22.88 -11.77 3.23
CA GLU A 107 23.47 -12.92 3.94
C GLU A 107 24.29 -13.81 3.01
N LEU A 108 23.76 -14.14 1.83
CA LEU A 108 24.47 -14.92 0.82
C LEU A 108 25.80 -14.27 0.42
N LEU A 109 25.79 -12.94 0.19
CA LEU A 109 26.98 -12.21 -0.18
C LEU A 109 28.01 -12.11 0.95
N GLU A 110 27.56 -11.96 2.20
CA GLU A 110 28.45 -12.00 3.36
C GLU A 110 29.11 -13.38 3.51
N GLU A 111 28.38 -14.47 3.25
CA GLU A 111 28.94 -15.82 3.24
C GLU A 111 30.00 -16.00 2.15
N ARG A 112 29.79 -15.43 0.96
CA ARG A 112 30.80 -15.46 -0.12
C ARG A 112 32.05 -14.68 0.24
N ALA A 113 31.89 -13.46 0.75
CA ALA A 113 33.00 -12.65 1.19
C ALA A 113 33.86 -13.34 2.28
N LYS A 114 33.24 -14.19 3.11
CA LYS A 114 33.96 -15.03 4.09
C LYS A 114 34.71 -16.19 3.45
N LYS A 115 34.19 -16.78 2.37
CA LYS A 115 34.81 -17.91 1.65
C LYS A 115 35.94 -17.47 0.74
N ASP A 116 35.78 -16.34 0.05
CA ASP A 116 36.81 -15.76 -0.81
C ASP A 116 36.90 -14.24 -0.60
N PRO A 117 37.82 -13.78 0.27
CA PRO A 117 38.05 -12.35 0.52
C PRO A 117 38.53 -11.58 -0.72
N ASN A 118 39.09 -12.26 -1.73
CA ASN A 118 39.58 -11.61 -2.95
C ASN A 118 38.46 -11.32 -3.95
N GLU A 119 37.27 -11.90 -3.76
CA GLU A 119 36.09 -11.65 -4.59
C GLU A 119 35.43 -10.28 -4.28
N VAL A 120 35.78 -9.69 -3.14
CA VAL A 120 35.34 -8.35 -2.74
C VAL A 120 36.23 -7.31 -3.39
N ASN A 121 35.72 -6.65 -4.44
CA ASN A 121 36.42 -5.55 -5.09
C ASN A 121 36.60 -4.39 -4.08
N ASN A 122 37.84 -4.06 -3.74
CA ASN A 122 38.14 -3.07 -2.68
C ASN A 122 37.65 -1.64 -3.01
N ASP A 123 37.47 -1.31 -4.30
CA ASP A 123 37.13 0.06 -4.74
C ASP A 123 35.62 0.30 -4.93
N LYS A 124 34.83 -0.77 -4.95
CA LYS A 124 33.37 -0.73 -4.86
C LYS A 124 32.96 -1.97 -4.11
N LYS A 125 32.33 -1.81 -2.94
CA LYS A 125 31.64 -2.88 -2.19
C LYS A 125 30.55 -3.64 -2.99
N SER A 126 30.53 -3.54 -4.32
CA SER A 126 29.84 -4.43 -5.23
C SER A 126 30.71 -5.67 -5.44
N LEU A 127 30.32 -6.77 -4.78
CA LEU A 127 30.68 -8.11 -5.26
C LEU A 127 30.25 -8.22 -6.73
N ASN A 128 31.03 -8.93 -7.55
CA ASN A 128 30.67 -9.17 -8.95
C ASN A 128 29.41 -10.05 -8.96
N MET A 129 28.25 -9.41 -8.94
CA MET A 129 26.97 -10.00 -8.61
C MET A 129 26.40 -10.67 -9.87
N GLY A 130 27.11 -11.68 -10.34
CA GLY A 130 26.62 -12.56 -11.39
C GLY A 130 25.43 -13.36 -10.88
N TYR A 131 24.42 -13.54 -11.73
CA TYR A 131 23.40 -14.55 -11.48
C TYR A 131 24.02 -15.94 -11.57
N ASP A 132 24.01 -16.66 -10.46
CA ASP A 132 24.56 -18.00 -10.32
C ASP A 132 23.59 -18.95 -9.62
N ASP A 133 24.00 -20.22 -9.48
CA ASP A 133 23.16 -21.28 -8.93
C ASP A 133 22.74 -21.04 -7.47
N GLU A 134 23.57 -20.38 -6.66
CA GLU A 134 23.21 -20.07 -5.27
C GLU A 134 22.19 -18.94 -5.19
N THR A 135 22.34 -17.91 -6.02
CA THR A 135 21.39 -16.80 -6.12
C THR A 135 20.05 -17.30 -6.66
N GLU A 136 20.08 -18.18 -7.65
CA GLU A 136 18.91 -18.86 -8.18
C GLU A 136 18.22 -19.71 -7.11
N LYS A 137 19.00 -20.47 -6.33
CA LYS A 137 18.49 -21.27 -5.21
C LYS A 137 17.86 -20.41 -4.13
N LEU A 138 18.47 -19.27 -3.78
CA LEU A 138 17.91 -18.31 -2.82
C LEU A 138 16.52 -17.88 -3.27
N ILE A 139 16.37 -17.39 -4.50
CA ILE A 139 15.08 -16.89 -4.97
C ILE A 139 14.05 -18.01 -5.17
N GLN A 140 14.45 -19.21 -5.62
CA GLN A 140 13.55 -20.36 -5.75
C GLN A 140 13.02 -20.84 -4.40
N THR A 141 13.83 -20.76 -3.35
CA THR A 141 13.46 -21.25 -2.02
C THR A 141 12.88 -20.18 -1.12
N LEU A 142 12.91 -18.90 -1.51
CA LEU A 142 12.50 -17.75 -0.71
C LEU A 142 11.14 -17.96 -0.02
N CYS A 143 10.07 -18.21 -0.79
CA CYS A 143 8.72 -18.42 -0.26
C CYS A 143 8.55 -19.70 0.58
N SER A 144 9.52 -20.62 0.49
CA SER A 144 9.53 -21.90 1.19
C SER A 144 10.49 -21.98 2.37
N THR A 145 11.21 -20.89 2.68
CA THR A 145 12.14 -20.83 3.82
C THR A 145 11.42 -21.08 5.15
N LYS A 146 12.17 -21.57 6.15
CA LYS A 146 11.63 -21.78 7.50
C LYS A 146 11.10 -20.47 8.09
N LYS A 147 11.79 -19.36 7.82
CA LYS A 147 11.38 -18.01 8.24
C LYS A 147 10.02 -17.64 7.63
N MET A 148 9.88 -17.75 6.30
CA MET A 148 8.60 -17.49 5.60
C MET A 148 7.45 -18.36 6.13
N LYS A 149 7.70 -19.64 6.42
CA LYS A 149 6.67 -20.56 6.92
C LYS A 149 6.30 -20.35 8.38
N ARG A 150 7.26 -19.92 9.21
CA ARG A 150 7.08 -19.78 10.66
C ARG A 150 6.51 -18.41 10.98
N GLU A 151 7.13 -17.36 10.46
CA GLU A 151 6.95 -15.98 10.93
C GLU A 151 5.86 -15.23 10.19
N TYR A 152 5.39 -15.73 9.04
CA TYR A 152 4.39 -15.06 8.22
C TYR A 152 3.17 -15.94 7.98
N LYS A 153 1.99 -15.29 7.88
CA LYS A 153 0.73 -15.97 7.54
C LYS A 153 0.71 -16.45 6.09
N ASP A 154 -0.16 -17.43 5.82
CA ASP A 154 -0.27 -18.10 4.53
C ASP A 154 -0.55 -17.14 3.35
N TYR A 155 -1.24 -16.02 3.59
CA TYR A 155 -1.54 -15.05 2.52
C TYR A 155 -0.26 -14.43 1.92
N ILE A 156 0.77 -14.17 2.74
CA ILE A 156 2.06 -13.67 2.24
C ILE A 156 2.70 -14.73 1.38
N ARG A 157 2.69 -16.00 1.82
CA ARG A 157 3.28 -17.09 1.05
C ARG A 157 2.60 -17.25 -0.31
N THR A 158 1.27 -17.22 -0.35
CA THR A 158 0.51 -17.30 -1.60
C THR A 158 0.85 -16.13 -2.54
N LYS A 159 0.93 -14.90 -2.03
CA LYS A 159 1.30 -13.73 -2.84
C LYS A 159 2.79 -13.76 -3.23
N CYS A 160 3.67 -14.31 -2.39
CA CYS A 160 5.09 -14.55 -2.68
C CYS A 160 5.26 -15.48 -3.88
N ASP A 161 4.59 -16.63 -3.86
CA ASP A 161 4.65 -17.59 -4.96
C ASP A 161 4.16 -16.97 -6.27
N ALA A 162 3.06 -16.22 -6.24
CA ALA A 162 2.52 -15.51 -7.40
C ALA A 162 3.48 -14.41 -7.93
N LEU A 163 4.09 -13.64 -7.02
CA LEU A 163 5.04 -12.59 -7.33
C LEU A 163 6.31 -13.18 -7.96
N LEU A 164 6.90 -14.21 -7.37
CA LEU A 164 8.11 -14.84 -7.92
C LEU A 164 7.83 -15.59 -9.22
N LYS A 165 6.68 -16.23 -9.38
CA LYS A 165 6.30 -16.86 -10.65
C LYS A 165 6.32 -15.88 -11.82
N THR A 166 5.97 -14.61 -11.57
CA THR A 166 5.83 -13.59 -12.63
C THR A 166 7.06 -12.68 -12.75
N TYR A 167 7.65 -12.31 -11.62
CA TYR A 167 8.61 -11.20 -11.52
C TYR A 167 9.98 -11.59 -10.98
N LYS A 168 10.26 -12.88 -10.77
CA LYS A 168 11.54 -13.38 -10.25
C LYS A 168 12.78 -12.76 -10.91
N LYS A 169 12.86 -12.81 -12.24
CA LYS A 169 14.02 -12.24 -12.97
C LYS A 169 14.14 -10.73 -12.75
N LYS A 170 13.02 -10.01 -12.83
CA LYS A 170 12.99 -8.56 -12.59
C LYS A 170 13.38 -8.20 -11.16
N LEU A 171 12.96 -9.01 -10.17
CA LEU A 171 13.32 -8.82 -8.77
C LEU A 171 14.83 -8.93 -8.63
N LEU A 172 15.41 -9.98 -9.18
CA LEU A 172 16.83 -10.18 -9.15
C LEU A 172 17.61 -9.04 -9.84
N ASP A 173 17.30 -8.76 -11.10
CA ASP A 173 17.96 -7.71 -11.89
C ASP A 173 17.91 -6.35 -11.16
N HIS A 174 16.79 -6.06 -10.47
CA HIS A 174 16.61 -4.83 -9.69
C HIS A 174 17.56 -4.71 -8.48
N PHE A 175 18.10 -5.81 -7.97
CA PHE A 175 19.03 -5.82 -6.84
C PHE A 175 20.48 -6.14 -7.20
N LEU A 176 20.76 -6.81 -8.33
CA LEU A 176 22.13 -7.12 -8.79
C LEU A 176 22.94 -5.87 -9.14
N ASP A 177 22.31 -4.85 -9.72
CA ASP A 177 23.02 -3.69 -10.28
C ASP A 177 23.26 -2.55 -9.27
N THR A 178 23.02 -2.77 -7.98
CA THR A 178 22.93 -1.64 -7.05
C THR A 178 23.37 -2.01 -5.64
N ASP A 179 24.07 -1.07 -4.99
CA ASP A 179 24.48 -1.13 -3.59
C ASP A 179 23.38 -1.70 -2.68
N LEU A 180 23.75 -2.70 -1.88
CA LEU A 180 22.91 -3.33 -0.88
C LEU A 180 23.08 -2.68 0.49
N HIS A 181 23.49 -1.43 0.56
CA HIS A 181 23.44 -0.67 1.80
C HIS A 181 21.98 -0.50 2.26
N PRO A 182 21.65 -0.70 3.56
CA PRO A 182 20.28 -0.61 4.09
C PRO A 182 19.52 0.66 3.69
N LYS A 183 20.23 1.80 3.62
CA LYS A 183 19.69 3.10 3.16
C LYS A 183 19.02 3.09 1.77
N TYR A 184 19.33 2.13 0.91
CA TYR A 184 18.72 1.99 -0.41
C TYR A 184 17.56 1.00 -0.46
N LEU A 185 17.31 0.25 0.63
CA LEU A 185 16.25 -0.76 0.67
C LEU A 185 14.88 -0.11 0.43
N SER A 186 14.56 0.95 1.17
CA SER A 186 13.27 1.66 1.08
C SER A 186 12.95 2.14 -0.35
N PRO A 187 13.81 2.93 -1.03
CA PRO A 187 13.58 3.31 -2.42
C PRO A 187 13.46 2.11 -3.37
N LYS A 188 14.26 1.06 -3.18
CA LYS A 188 14.23 -0.13 -4.05
C LYS A 188 12.94 -0.92 -3.89
N VAL A 189 12.51 -1.17 -2.66
CA VAL A 189 11.25 -1.87 -2.36
C VAL A 189 10.09 -1.13 -2.99
N LYS A 190 10.00 0.18 -2.73
CA LYS A 190 8.95 1.04 -3.29
C LYS A 190 8.95 1.02 -4.82
N LYS A 191 10.12 1.15 -5.45
CA LYS A 191 10.25 1.11 -6.91
C LYS A 191 9.81 -0.25 -7.46
N PHE A 192 10.25 -1.36 -6.86
CA PHE A 192 9.88 -2.70 -7.33
C PHE A 192 8.38 -2.99 -7.15
N CYS A 193 7.82 -2.70 -6.00
CA CYS A 193 6.40 -2.94 -5.73
C CYS A 193 5.47 -2.02 -6.53
N SER A 194 5.95 -0.83 -6.93
CA SER A 194 5.25 0.02 -7.90
C SER A 194 5.33 -0.55 -9.32
N LEU A 195 6.51 -1.03 -9.75
CA LEU A 195 6.71 -1.62 -11.09
C LEU A 195 5.86 -2.88 -11.33
N THR A 196 5.50 -3.58 -10.26
CA THR A 196 4.68 -4.79 -10.29
C THR A 196 3.19 -4.52 -10.05
N ASN A 197 2.79 -3.24 -9.97
CA ASN A 197 1.43 -2.80 -9.63
C ASN A 197 0.88 -3.45 -8.35
N GLN A 198 1.75 -3.84 -7.40
CA GLN A 198 1.31 -4.40 -6.12
C GLN A 198 1.01 -3.31 -5.10
N CYS A 199 1.70 -2.17 -5.20
CA CYS A 199 1.46 -0.99 -4.38
C CYS A 199 0.91 0.13 -5.25
N HIS A 200 -0.30 0.61 -4.94
CA HIS A 200 -0.76 1.91 -5.42
C HIS A 200 -0.01 3.04 -4.70
N LYS A 201 -0.15 4.28 -5.19
CA LYS A 201 0.45 5.46 -4.55
C LYS A 201 0.10 5.43 -3.06
N SER A 202 1.09 5.21 -2.21
CA SER A 202 0.95 5.21 -0.75
C SER A 202 0.21 6.47 -0.31
N ARG A 203 -0.64 6.37 0.73
CA ARG A 203 -1.22 7.56 1.37
C ARG A 203 -0.08 8.57 1.61
N PRO A 204 -0.22 9.83 1.18
CA PRO A 204 0.82 10.83 1.39
C PRO A 204 1.03 10.99 2.90
N PHE A 205 2.28 10.91 3.35
CA PHE A 205 2.65 10.83 4.77
C PHE A 205 2.40 12.10 5.60
N THR A 206 1.84 13.17 5.03
CA THR A 206 2.06 14.49 5.61
C THR A 206 0.93 15.48 5.28
N LYS A 207 -0.24 15.32 5.90
CA LYS A 207 -1.15 16.47 6.00
C LYS A 207 -1.49 16.83 7.44
N THR A 208 -1.61 15.84 8.34
CA THR A 208 -2.02 16.07 9.74
C THR A 208 -1.44 15.02 10.70
N GLU A 209 -1.44 15.30 12.01
CA GLU A 209 -1.15 14.31 13.07
C GLU A 209 -2.09 13.10 12.99
N CYS A 210 -3.36 13.34 12.63
CA CYS A 210 -4.32 12.28 12.39
C CYS A 210 -3.85 11.32 11.28
N ASP A 211 -3.39 11.83 10.14
CA ASP A 211 -2.88 10.97 9.05
C ASP A 211 -1.66 10.15 9.49
N THR A 212 -0.77 10.75 10.28
CA THR A 212 0.41 10.06 10.83
C THR A 212 -0.02 8.93 11.77
N CYS A 213 -0.95 9.19 12.69
CA CYS A 213 -1.49 8.16 13.57
C CYS A 213 -2.18 7.05 12.78
N ARG A 214 -2.96 7.39 11.74
CA ARG A 214 -3.64 6.40 10.90
C ARG A 214 -2.66 5.47 10.21
N ASN A 215 -1.58 6.02 9.68
CA ASN A 215 -0.50 5.22 9.09
C ASN A 215 0.17 4.33 10.15
N PHE A 216 0.40 4.85 11.36
CA PHE A 216 0.97 4.06 12.47
C PHE A 216 0.09 2.88 12.82
N ALA A 217 -1.22 3.11 12.96
CA ALA A 217 -2.17 2.07 13.28
C ALA A 217 -2.28 1.02 12.17
N LEU A 218 -2.23 1.43 10.89
CA LEU A 218 -2.23 0.52 9.76
C LEU A 218 -0.95 -0.34 9.72
N GLU A 219 0.23 0.27 9.85
CA GLU A 219 1.50 -0.49 9.88
C GLU A 219 1.56 -1.43 11.09
N THR A 220 1.03 -1.00 12.24
CA THR A 220 0.88 -1.87 13.41
C THR A 220 -0.02 -3.05 13.09
N GLU A 221 -1.20 -2.81 12.51
CA GLU A 221 -2.12 -3.89 12.15
C GLU A 221 -1.52 -4.88 11.15
N LEU A 222 -0.86 -4.37 10.10
CA LEU A 222 -0.19 -5.20 9.11
C LEU A 222 0.94 -6.01 9.76
N THR A 223 1.81 -5.39 10.56
CA THR A 223 2.90 -6.09 11.26
C THR A 223 2.37 -7.15 12.21
N MET A 224 1.35 -6.83 13.00
CA MET A 224 0.64 -7.78 13.87
C MET A 224 0.07 -8.95 13.08
N ARG A 225 -0.59 -8.69 11.94
CA ARG A 225 -1.15 -9.76 11.11
C ARG A 225 -0.08 -10.64 10.47
N ARG A 226 1.14 -10.11 10.29
CA ARG A 226 2.28 -10.85 9.77
C ARG A 226 2.88 -11.75 10.84
N THR A 227 3.29 -11.16 11.95
CA THR A 227 4.23 -11.78 12.91
C THR A 227 3.56 -12.34 14.16
N LEU A 228 2.33 -11.92 14.50
CA LEU A 228 1.71 -12.36 15.75
C LEU A 228 1.25 -13.82 15.67
N HIS A 229 1.82 -14.63 16.54
CA HIS A 229 1.45 -16.03 16.71
C HIS A 229 0.23 -16.17 17.64
N LYS A 230 -0.86 -16.75 17.13
CA LYS A 230 -2.12 -17.01 17.86
C LYS A 230 -1.99 -17.84 19.15
N LYS A 231 -0.82 -18.43 19.45
CA LYS A 231 -0.64 -19.35 20.57
C LYS A 231 -0.26 -18.68 21.89
N LYS A 232 0.13 -17.40 21.88
CA LYS A 232 0.60 -16.71 23.09
C LYS A 232 -0.56 -15.94 23.74
N VAL A 233 -0.66 -16.02 25.07
CA VAL A 233 -1.73 -15.41 25.88
C VAL A 233 -1.15 -14.63 27.07
N GLY A 234 -1.91 -13.66 27.59
CA GLY A 234 -1.54 -12.87 28.77
C GLY A 234 -0.25 -12.06 28.57
N LYS A 235 0.62 -12.02 29.60
CA LYS A 235 1.86 -11.22 29.61
C LYS A 235 2.81 -11.51 28.46
N GLU A 236 2.87 -12.76 28.02
CA GLU A 236 3.74 -13.16 26.92
C GLU A 236 3.23 -12.57 25.60
N ARG A 237 1.91 -12.40 25.45
CA ARG A 237 1.32 -11.71 24.31
C ARG A 237 1.60 -10.21 24.38
N GLU A 238 1.44 -9.58 25.54
CA GLU A 238 1.77 -8.16 25.73
C GLU A 238 3.22 -7.86 25.32
N LYS A 239 4.15 -8.73 25.73
CA LYS A 239 5.55 -8.64 25.32
C LYS A 239 5.72 -8.71 23.81
N GLN A 240 5.02 -9.62 23.13
CA GLN A 240 5.06 -9.68 21.67
C GLN A 240 4.48 -8.43 21.00
N VAL A 241 3.43 -7.85 21.56
CA VAL A 241 2.88 -6.60 21.01
C VAL A 241 3.90 -5.48 21.14
N TRP A 242 4.60 -5.37 22.26
CA TRP A 242 5.70 -4.42 22.41
C TRP A 242 6.81 -4.63 21.39
N GLU A 243 7.22 -5.88 21.15
CA GLU A 243 8.19 -6.22 20.10
C GLU A 243 7.71 -5.75 18.72
N VAL A 244 6.42 -5.92 18.41
CA VAL A 244 5.81 -5.45 17.16
C VAL A 244 5.80 -3.92 17.07
N LEU A 245 5.43 -3.21 18.14
CA LEU A 245 5.44 -1.74 18.15
C LEU A 245 6.85 -1.19 17.90
N SER A 246 7.86 -1.78 18.54
CA SER A 246 9.26 -1.43 18.28
C SER A 246 9.69 -1.75 16.83
N GLU A 247 9.23 -2.88 16.29
CA GLU A 247 9.51 -3.26 14.90
C GLU A 247 8.88 -2.27 13.90
N VAL A 248 7.68 -1.77 14.16
CA VAL A 248 7.02 -0.75 13.30
C VAL A 248 7.88 0.51 13.19
N VAL A 249 8.43 1.01 14.31
CA VAL A 249 9.33 2.17 14.32
C VAL A 249 10.60 1.89 13.54
N GLN A 250 11.21 0.72 13.73
CA GLN A 250 12.45 0.37 13.01
C GLN A 250 12.22 0.20 11.51
N LYS A 251 11.06 -0.34 11.12
CA LYS A 251 10.75 -0.60 9.72
C LYS A 251 10.22 0.62 8.98
N ILE A 252 9.72 1.65 9.67
CA ILE A 252 9.20 2.85 8.99
C ILE A 252 10.32 3.57 8.20
N GLU A 253 11.54 3.58 8.73
CA GLU A 253 12.75 4.06 8.01
C GLU A 253 13.06 3.22 6.77
N LEU A 254 12.80 1.92 6.83
CA LEU A 254 13.01 0.98 5.72
C LEU A 254 11.86 0.97 4.70
N ARG A 255 10.69 1.51 5.04
CA ARG A 255 9.50 1.50 4.18
C ARG A 255 9.20 2.87 3.57
N HIS A 256 9.72 3.94 4.16
CA HIS A 256 9.46 5.30 3.73
C HIS A 256 10.72 6.10 3.46
N GLU A 257 10.65 6.98 2.47
CA GLU A 257 11.81 7.74 1.96
C GLU A 257 12.03 9.05 2.73
N LYS A 258 11.01 9.53 3.44
CA LYS A 258 11.01 10.82 4.17
C LYS A 258 10.33 10.62 5.53
N VAL A 259 11.10 10.14 6.49
CA VAL A 259 10.53 9.66 7.76
C VAL A 259 10.66 10.68 8.89
N GLY A 260 11.60 11.64 8.81
CA GLY A 260 11.97 12.52 9.93
C GLY A 260 10.85 12.90 10.90
N PRO A 261 9.90 13.78 10.55
CA PRO A 261 8.82 14.17 11.45
C PRO A 261 7.82 13.06 11.80
N VAL A 262 7.69 12.05 10.94
CA VAL A 262 6.78 10.91 11.13
C VAL A 262 7.33 9.96 12.20
N LEU A 263 8.66 9.77 12.23
CA LEU A 263 9.32 8.89 13.18
C LEU A 263 9.12 9.39 14.62
N GLU A 264 9.34 10.70 14.82
CA GLU A 264 9.13 11.35 16.12
C GLU A 264 7.70 11.13 16.62
N THR A 265 6.69 11.36 15.76
CA THR A 265 5.29 11.09 16.14
C THR A 265 5.02 9.61 16.45
N TYR A 266 5.69 8.66 15.78
CA TYR A 266 5.52 7.23 16.08
C TYR A 266 6.11 6.88 17.44
N GLU A 267 7.29 7.43 17.74
CA GLU A 267 7.95 7.28 19.04
C GLU A 267 7.10 7.90 20.15
N ASP A 268 6.56 9.10 19.93
CA ASP A 268 5.63 9.77 20.85
C ASP A 268 4.38 8.91 21.10
N ILE A 269 3.77 8.35 20.04
CA ILE A 269 2.59 7.50 20.19
C ILE A 269 2.90 6.27 21.05
N ILE A 270 4.07 5.65 20.85
CA ILE A 270 4.46 4.45 21.60
C ILE A 270 4.82 4.80 23.04
N GLU A 271 5.53 5.89 23.28
CA GLU A 271 5.93 6.33 24.61
C GLU A 271 4.70 6.70 25.45
N GLU A 272 3.79 7.50 24.89
CA GLU A 272 2.63 8.02 25.62
C GLU A 272 1.49 6.98 25.70
N TYR A 273 1.18 6.29 24.59
CA TYR A 273 -0.01 5.44 24.48
C TYR A 273 0.29 3.95 24.38
N GLY A 274 1.57 3.55 24.33
CA GLY A 274 1.98 2.15 24.16
C GLY A 274 1.33 1.16 25.13
N PRO A 275 1.26 1.44 26.46
CA PRO A 275 0.59 0.53 27.40
C PRO A 275 -0.90 0.30 27.07
N ALA A 276 -1.62 1.33 26.62
CA ALA A 276 -3.03 1.22 26.24
C ALA A 276 -3.21 0.45 24.94
N ILE A 277 -2.35 0.71 23.95
CA ILE A 277 -2.31 0.00 22.66
C ILE A 277 -2.01 -1.48 22.88
N VAL A 278 -1.02 -1.80 23.71
CA VAL A 278 -0.65 -3.18 24.06
C VAL A 278 -1.80 -3.91 24.71
N LYS A 279 -2.49 -3.28 25.65
CA LYS A 279 -3.66 -3.87 26.31
C LYS A 279 -4.80 -4.13 25.32
N LEU A 280 -5.09 -3.19 24.42
CA LEU A 280 -6.08 -3.34 23.35
C LEU A 280 -5.75 -4.53 22.43
N ILE A 281 -4.50 -4.65 22.01
CA ILE A 281 -4.09 -5.68 21.05
C ILE A 281 -3.95 -7.06 21.73
N ALA A 282 -3.53 -7.08 23.00
CA ALA A 282 -3.40 -8.29 23.78
C ALA A 282 -4.77 -8.92 24.14
N SER A 283 -5.86 -8.15 24.14
CA SER A 283 -7.21 -8.66 24.46
C SER A 283 -7.85 -9.51 23.36
N GLU A 284 -7.22 -9.67 22.18
CA GLU A 284 -7.78 -10.35 20.98
C GLU A 284 -8.99 -9.66 20.33
N GLU A 285 -9.63 -8.71 21.01
CA GLU A 285 -10.82 -8.01 20.53
C GLU A 285 -10.56 -7.23 19.24
N TRP A 286 -9.31 -6.88 18.97
CA TRP A 286 -8.93 -6.12 17.78
C TRP A 286 -9.15 -6.86 16.46
N GLU A 287 -9.07 -8.21 16.45
CA GLU A 287 -9.33 -8.99 15.22
C GLU A 287 -10.80 -8.87 14.77
N LEU A 288 -11.69 -8.50 15.68
CA LEU A 288 -13.13 -8.34 15.45
C LEU A 288 -13.53 -6.90 15.16
N LEU A 289 -12.60 -5.95 15.19
CA LEU A 289 -12.93 -4.53 14.97
C LEU A 289 -13.28 -4.31 13.49
N PRO A 290 -14.49 -3.80 13.19
CA PRO A 290 -14.93 -3.60 11.81
C PRO A 290 -14.13 -2.52 11.08
N MET A 291 -13.51 -1.60 11.83
CA MET A 291 -12.73 -0.47 11.31
C MET A 291 -11.22 -0.58 11.63
N GLY A 292 -10.75 -1.79 11.97
CA GLY A 292 -9.34 -2.05 12.28
C GLY A 292 -8.84 -1.34 13.53
N LEU A 293 -7.50 -1.28 13.67
CA LEU A 293 -6.84 -0.60 14.80
C LEU A 293 -6.87 0.93 14.68
N GLU A 294 -7.03 1.46 13.46
CA GLU A 294 -6.98 2.89 13.14
C GLU A 294 -7.87 3.72 14.06
N ASN A 295 -9.14 3.33 14.19
CA ASN A 295 -10.12 4.09 14.94
C ASN A 295 -9.88 4.02 16.44
N LYS A 296 -9.47 2.86 16.94
CA LYS A 296 -9.20 2.66 18.36
C LYS A 296 -7.96 3.40 18.82
N ILE A 297 -6.88 3.30 18.05
CA ILE A 297 -5.63 3.97 18.40
C ILE A 297 -5.81 5.48 18.26
N CYS A 298 -6.30 5.96 17.11
CA CYS A 298 -6.23 7.38 16.79
C CYS A 298 -7.36 8.24 17.34
N ALA A 299 -8.57 7.68 17.51
CA ALA A 299 -9.70 8.45 18.04
C ALA A 299 -9.97 8.15 19.52
N ASP A 300 -9.88 6.88 19.93
CA ASP A 300 -10.25 6.48 21.29
C ASP A 300 -9.07 6.56 22.27
N ILE A 301 -7.84 6.22 21.85
CA ILE A 301 -6.66 6.19 22.72
C ILE A 301 -5.88 7.52 22.68
N SER A 302 -5.42 7.95 21.51
CA SER A 302 -4.56 9.14 21.39
C SER A 302 -5.33 10.45 21.16
N ASN A 303 -6.60 10.36 20.75
CA ASN A 303 -7.43 11.52 20.39
C ASN A 303 -6.78 12.44 19.32
N MET A 304 -5.86 11.90 18.50
CA MET A 304 -5.20 12.58 17.39
C MET A 304 -6.12 12.75 16.17
N CYS A 305 -7.18 11.94 16.08
CA CYS A 305 -8.20 12.05 15.05
C CYS A 305 -9.57 12.43 15.63
N PRO A 306 -10.31 13.36 14.99
CA PRO A 306 -11.69 13.62 15.36
C PRO A 306 -12.54 12.36 15.22
N LYS A 307 -13.44 12.11 16.17
CA LYS A 307 -14.38 10.97 16.07
C LYS A 307 -15.28 11.03 14.82
N SER A 308 -15.52 12.24 14.30
CA SER A 308 -16.27 12.49 13.05
C SER A 308 -15.54 12.01 11.80
N ASP A 309 -14.21 12.03 11.78
CA ASP A 309 -13.43 11.69 10.59
C ASP A 309 -13.27 10.17 10.41
N VAL A 310 -13.66 9.44 11.44
CA VAL A 310 -13.28 8.05 11.74
C VAL A 310 -14.48 7.12 11.62
N ARG A 311 -15.67 7.62 11.95
CA ARG A 311 -16.93 7.02 11.51
C ARG A 311 -17.16 7.53 10.10
N GLY A 312 -17.14 6.67 9.09
CA GLY A 312 -17.56 7.01 7.73
C GLY A 312 -19.06 7.33 7.64
N GLU A 313 -19.56 8.23 8.49
CA GLU A 313 -20.90 8.82 8.40
C GLU A 313 -20.88 9.84 7.24
N LEU A 314 -21.04 9.29 6.02
CA LEU A 314 -21.58 9.99 4.85
C LEU A 314 -23.06 9.60 4.70
#